data_AF-L8H485-F1
#
_entry.id   AF-L8H485-F1
#
_cell.length_a   1.000
_cell.length_b   1.000
_cell.length_c   1.000
_cell.angle_alpha   90.00
_cell.angle_beta   90.00
_cell.angle_gamma   90.00
#
_symmetry.space_group_name_H-M   'P 1'
#
loop_
_entity.id
_entity.type
_entity.pdbx_description
1 polymer ?
#
loop_
_entity_poly.entity_id
_entity_poly.type
_entity_poly.pdbx_seq_one_letter_code
_entity_poly.pdbx_strand_id
1 'polypeptide(L)'
;MLGMFGSGLNIVQSVILERDTLAHIEWNLPIVGLLVSFSLCLFAMYSLTPYMLLWTGATLFNLSLLTSDAYAIIAGIFFFSYVPTYLYFVSLGAIVAGLVLYNVRLATTTDAGALVIDDDEAEGAARREPTEMDDVLPQTSPPAPAT
;
A
#
# COMPACT_ATOMS: atom_id res chain seq x y z
N MET A 1 4.25 -23.55 0.08
CA MET A 1 5.42 -24.25 -0.50
C MET A 1 6.67 -23.36 -0.53
N LEU A 2 6.58 -22.09 -0.95
CA LEU A 2 7.73 -21.16 -0.98
C LEU A 2 8.47 -21.01 0.37
N GLY A 3 7.74 -20.96 1.48
CA GLY A 3 8.33 -20.81 2.83
C GLY A 3 9.22 -21.98 3.28
N MET A 4 8.87 -23.23 2.95
CA MET A 4 9.70 -24.39 3.33
C MET A 4 11.02 -24.44 2.56
N PHE A 5 10.98 -24.13 1.26
CA PHE A 5 12.19 -24.04 0.44
C PHE A 5 13.06 -22.84 0.86
N GLY A 6 12.44 -21.69 1.17
CA GLY A 6 13.14 -20.50 1.65
C GLY A 6 13.83 -20.70 3.00
N SER A 7 13.17 -21.34 3.96
CA SER A 7 13.77 -21.62 5.28
C SER A 7 15.02 -22.51 5.18
N GLY A 8 15.00 -23.52 4.30
CA GLY A 8 16.16 -24.37 4.07
C GLY A 8 17.37 -23.59 3.55
N LEU A 9 17.16 -22.73 2.55
CA LEU A 9 18.21 -21.87 1.99
C LEU A 9 18.71 -20.85 3.03
N ASN A 10 17.81 -20.26 3.81
CA ASN A 10 18.17 -19.30 4.86
C ASN A 10 19.07 -19.95 5.95
N ILE A 11 18.75 -21.16 6.38
CA ILE A 11 19.56 -21.90 7.36
C ILE A 11 20.95 -22.20 6.79
N VAL A 12 21.02 -22.71 5.56
CA VAL A 12 22.30 -23.01 4.90
C VAL A 12 23.15 -21.75 4.79
N GLN A 13 22.55 -20.62 4.39
CA GLN A 13 23.24 -19.33 4.30
C GLN A 13 23.76 -18.86 5.66
N SER A 14 22.94 -18.88 6.71
CA SER A 14 23.35 -18.46 8.05
C SER A 14 24.48 -19.34 8.60
N VAL A 15 24.45 -20.66 8.38
CA VAL A 15 25.54 -21.57 8.79
C VAL A 15 26.83 -21.29 8.02
N ILE A 16 26.78 -20.98 6.73
CA ILE A 16 28.00 -20.72 5.94
C ILE A 16 28.63 -19.37 6.30
N LEU A 17 27.82 -18.31 6.41
CA LEU A 17 28.29 -16.94 6.59
C LEU A 17 28.48 -16.52 8.06
N GLU A 18 27.64 -17.01 8.97
CA GLU A 18 27.53 -16.47 10.33
C GLU A 18 27.96 -17.44 11.42
N ARG A 19 28.40 -18.68 11.09
CA ARG A 19 28.80 -19.69 12.09
C ARG A 19 29.76 -19.18 13.15
N ASP A 20 30.75 -18.37 12.75
CA ASP A 20 31.79 -17.87 13.65
C ASP A 20 31.22 -16.80 14.58
N THR A 21 30.30 -15.96 14.08
CA THR A 21 29.57 -14.97 14.87
C THR A 21 28.62 -15.65 15.85
N LEU A 22 27.86 -16.66 15.42
CA LEU A 22 26.92 -17.41 16.26
C LEU A 22 27.61 -18.16 17.40
N ALA A 23 28.83 -18.65 17.17
CA ALA A 23 29.63 -19.34 18.19
C ALA A 23 30.15 -18.42 19.30
N HIS A 24 30.33 -17.12 19.01
CA HIS A 24 30.86 -16.14 19.96
C HIS A 24 29.77 -15.26 20.60
N ILE A 25 28.48 -15.51 20.33
CA ILE A 25 27.39 -14.78 20.98
C ILE A 25 27.29 -15.21 22.44
N GLU A 26 27.48 -14.24 23.33
CA GLU A 26 27.10 -14.40 24.75
C GLU A 26 25.58 -14.33 24.86
N TRP A 27 24.95 -15.48 25.02
CA TRP A 27 23.51 -15.60 25.16
C TRP A 27 23.05 -15.02 26.49
N ASN A 28 22.62 -13.76 26.46
CA ASN A 28 22.05 -13.07 27.61
C ASN A 28 20.54 -12.86 27.44
N LEU A 29 19.81 -12.86 28.55
CA LEU A 29 18.36 -12.70 28.59
C LEU A 29 17.84 -11.44 27.85
N PRO A 30 18.49 -10.25 27.95
CA PRO A 30 18.11 -9.07 27.19
C PRO A 30 18.24 -9.26 25.68
N ILE A 31 19.28 -9.97 25.23
CA ILE A 31 19.56 -10.23 23.80
C ILE A 31 18.49 -11.17 23.25
N VAL A 32 18.16 -12.23 24.00
CA VAL A 32 17.07 -13.14 23.64
C VAL A 32 15.73 -12.39 23.58
N GLY A 33 15.47 -11.50 24.54
CA GLY A 33 14.28 -10.64 24.54
C GLY A 33 14.19 -9.78 23.28
N LEU A 34 15.27 -9.10 22.91
CA LEU A 34 15.37 -8.30 21.68
C LEU A 34 15.13 -9.15 20.42
N LEU A 35 15.73 -10.35 20.34
CA LEU A 35 15.54 -11.26 19.20
C LEU A 35 14.10 -11.77 19.09
N VAL A 36 13.45 -12.10 20.21
CA VAL A 36 12.05 -12.55 20.23
C VAL A 36 11.13 -11.42 19.81
N SER A 37 11.29 -10.20 20.35
CA SER A 37 10.50 -9.03 19.97
C SER A 37 10.69 -8.67 18.49
N PHE A 38 11.93 -8.72 18.00
CA PHE A 38 12.23 -8.51 16.58
C PHE A 38 11.53 -9.54 15.69
N SER A 39 11.58 -10.83 16.06
CA SER A 39 10.93 -11.92 15.33
C SER A 39 9.40 -11.77 15.31
N LEU A 40 8.80 -11.37 16.44
CA LEU A 40 7.36 -11.07 16.54
C LEU A 40 6.97 -9.90 15.65
N CYS A 41 7.77 -8.83 15.63
CA CYS A 41 7.52 -7.65 14.80
C CYS A 41 7.61 -7.99 13.31
N LEU A 42 8.65 -8.74 12.89
CA LEU A 42 8.77 -9.24 11.52
C LEU A 42 7.61 -10.16 11.15
N PHE A 43 7.22 -11.09 12.02
CA PHE A 43 6.09 -11.98 11.77
C PHE A 43 4.79 -11.20 11.57
N ALA A 44 4.53 -10.19 12.40
CA ALA A 44 3.40 -9.30 12.25
C ALA A 44 3.48 -8.52 10.93
N MET A 45 4.60 -7.88 10.62
CA MET A 45 4.79 -7.11 9.39
C MET A 45 4.57 -7.97 8.15
N TYR A 46 5.17 -9.16 8.08
CA TYR A 46 4.99 -10.08 6.95
C TYR A 46 3.56 -10.66 6.86
N SER A 47 2.88 -10.87 7.99
CA SER A 47 1.47 -11.28 7.97
C SER A 47 0.52 -10.14 7.56
N LEU A 48 0.82 -8.91 7.97
CA LEU A 48 0.04 -7.72 7.64
C LEU A 48 0.30 -7.24 6.22
N THR A 49 1.47 -7.54 5.64
CA THR A 49 1.83 -7.15 4.27
C THR A 49 0.77 -7.54 3.23
N PRO A 50 0.35 -8.82 3.09
CA PRO A 50 -0.68 -9.20 2.12
C PRO A 50 -2.04 -8.55 2.43
N TYR A 51 -2.34 -8.31 3.72
CA TYR A 51 -3.55 -7.62 4.13
C TYR A 51 -3.53 -6.15 3.69
N MET A 52 -2.47 -5.42 4.01
CA MET A 52 -2.28 -4.03 3.59
C MET A 52 -2.23 -3.89 2.07
N LEU A 53 -1.66 -4.86 1.36
CA LEU A 53 -1.64 -4.86 -0.10
C LEU A 53 -3.06 -4.96 -0.69
N LEU A 54 -3.96 -5.68 -0.03
CA LEU A 54 -5.35 -5.80 -0.43
C LEU A 54 -6.13 -4.49 -0.23
N TRP A 55 -5.88 -3.78 0.89
CA TRP A 55 -6.64 -2.57 1.24
C TRP A 55 -6.07 -1.29 0.63
N THR A 56 -4.75 -1.16 0.55
CA THR A 56 -4.06 0.10 0.20
C THR A 56 -3.22 -0.02 -1.08
N GLY A 57 -3.08 -1.22 -1.63
CA GLY A 57 -2.26 -1.49 -2.80
C GLY A 57 -0.75 -1.44 -2.52
N ALA A 58 0.04 -1.81 -3.52
CA ALA A 58 1.51 -1.87 -3.41
C ALA A 58 2.15 -0.51 -3.15
N THR A 59 1.54 0.57 -3.64
CA THR A 59 2.19 1.87 -3.62
C THR A 59 2.05 2.59 -2.29
N LEU A 60 0.85 2.62 -1.69
CA LEU A 60 0.68 3.16 -0.34
C LEU A 60 1.42 2.30 0.70
N PHE A 61 1.49 0.98 0.51
CA PHE A 61 2.29 0.10 1.36
C PHE A 61 3.78 0.48 1.34
N ASN A 62 4.38 0.67 0.16
CA ASN A 62 5.79 1.10 0.06
C ASN A 62 6.02 2.51 0.64
N LEU A 63 5.08 3.43 0.45
CA LEU A 63 5.13 4.78 1.01
C LEU A 63 5.06 4.76 2.55
N SER A 64 4.30 3.82 3.11
CA SER A 64 4.27 3.54 4.55
C SER A 64 5.59 2.96 5.06
N LEU A 65 6.22 2.03 4.32
CA LEU A 65 7.54 1.51 4.71
C LEU A 65 8.61 2.62 4.72
N LEU A 66 8.60 3.48 3.72
CA LEU A 66 9.48 4.64 3.63
C LEU A 66 9.31 5.59 4.83
N THR A 67 8.07 5.82 5.27
CA THR A 67 7.77 6.62 6.47
C THR A 67 8.22 5.90 7.74
N SER A 68 7.99 4.58 7.84
CA SER A 68 8.36 3.76 8.99
C SER A 68 9.87 3.73 9.20
N ASP A 69 10.66 3.72 8.12
CA ASP A 69 12.12 3.76 8.19
C ASP A 69 12.60 5.05 8.88
N ALA A 70 12.00 6.21 8.55
CA ALA A 70 12.30 7.47 9.22
C ALA A 70 11.91 7.44 10.73
N TYR A 71 10.76 6.85 11.07
CA TYR A 71 10.36 6.68 12.47
C TYR A 71 11.28 5.73 13.24
N ALA A 72 11.86 4.72 12.59
CA ALA A 72 12.80 3.80 13.22
C ALA A 72 14.06 4.53 13.70
N ILE A 73 14.55 5.54 12.98
CA ILE A 73 15.67 6.37 13.47
C ILE A 73 15.26 7.22 14.66
N ILE A 74 14.08 7.84 14.62
CA ILE A 74 13.58 8.62 15.76
C ILE A 74 13.55 7.72 17.00
N ALA A 75 12.96 6.53 16.87
CA ALA A 75 12.96 5.52 17.93
C ALA A 75 14.39 5.10 18.33
N GLY A 76 15.31 4.96 17.39
CA GLY A 76 16.71 4.62 17.63
C GLY A 76 17.47 5.65 18.47
N ILE A 77 17.24 6.94 18.20
CA ILE A 77 17.79 8.05 18.98
C ILE A 77 17.22 8.02 20.40
N PHE A 78 15.91 7.81 20.55
CA PHE A 78 15.24 7.81 21.87
C PHE A 78 15.57 6.58 22.72
N PHE A 79 15.56 5.37 22.15
CA PHE A 79 15.75 4.12 22.90
C PHE A 79 17.21 3.72 23.07
N PHE A 80 18.06 3.98 22.06
CA PHE A 80 19.43 3.51 22.03
C PHE A 80 20.47 4.64 22.09
N SER A 81 20.03 5.91 22.24
CA SER A 81 20.92 7.09 22.23
C SER A 81 21.87 7.12 21.02
N TYR A 82 21.38 6.64 19.87
CA TYR A 82 22.16 6.56 18.65
C TYR A 82 22.41 7.95 18.05
N VAL A 83 23.65 8.23 17.64
CA VAL A 83 23.99 9.48 16.94
C VAL A 83 23.93 9.22 15.43
N PRO A 84 22.97 9.82 14.70
CA PRO A 84 22.85 9.61 13.27
C PRO A 84 24.07 10.17 12.54
N THR A 85 24.65 9.38 11.64
CA THR A 85 25.74 9.81 10.76
C THR A 85 25.21 10.77 9.69
N TYR A 86 26.05 11.66 9.15
CA TYR A 86 25.65 12.64 8.13
C TYR A 86 24.94 12.03 6.90
N LEU A 87 25.35 10.83 6.47
CA LEU A 87 24.73 10.08 5.37
C LEU A 87 23.23 9.79 5.59
N TYR A 88 22.77 9.77 6.84
CA TYR A 88 21.36 9.61 7.16
C TYR A 88 20.52 10.80 6.66
N PHE A 89 20.99 12.02 6.89
CA PHE A 89 20.28 13.22 6.42
C PHE A 89 20.22 13.28 4.89
N VAL A 90 21.26 12.78 4.22
CA VAL A 90 21.28 12.61 2.76
C VAL A 90 20.22 11.59 2.32
N SER A 91 20.12 10.44 3.00
CA SER A 91 19.09 9.43 2.73
C SER A 91 17.68 9.98 2.94
N LEU A 92 17.44 10.69 4.05
CA LEU A 92 16.14 11.29 4.36
C LEU A 92 15.75 12.34 3.31
N GLY A 93 16.72 13.12 2.81
CA GLY A 93 16.51 14.02 1.67
C GLY A 93 16.14 13.29 0.38
N ALA A 94 16.83 12.19 0.06
CA ALA A 94 16.53 11.36 -1.11
C ALA A 94 15.14 10.71 -1.02
N ILE A 95 14.77 10.24 0.17
CA ILE A 95 13.45 9.70 0.51
C ILE A 95 12.34 10.75 0.24
N VAL A 96 12.51 11.97 0.74
CA VAL A 96 11.55 13.07 0.52
C VAL A 96 11.49 13.44 -0.96
N ALA A 97 12.63 13.53 -1.66
CA ALA A 97 12.66 13.84 -3.08
C ALA A 97 11.94 12.76 -3.92
N GLY A 98 12.17 11.48 -3.62
CA GLY A 98 11.46 10.37 -4.25
C GLY A 98 9.95 10.41 -4.00
N LEU A 99 9.55 10.74 -2.77
CA LEU A 99 8.15 10.89 -2.40
C LEU A 99 7.46 12.05 -3.15
N VAL A 100 8.12 13.20 -3.25
CA VAL A 100 7.61 14.35 -4.01
C VAL A 100 7.46 14.00 -5.48
N LEU A 101 8.47 13.37 -6.09
CA LEU A 101 8.42 12.95 -7.48
C LEU A 101 7.27 11.95 -7.72
N TYR A 102 7.08 10.99 -6.82
CA TYR A 102 5.98 10.03 -6.89
C TYR A 102 4.62 10.73 -6.87
N ASN A 103 4.40 11.65 -5.93
CA ASN A 103 3.13 12.39 -5.80
C ASN A 103 2.85 13.29 -7.01
N VAL A 104 3.88 13.96 -7.56
CA VAL A 104 3.73 14.80 -8.76
C VAL A 104 3.31 13.96 -9.97
N ARG A 105 3.93 12.80 -10.19
CA ARG A 105 3.57 11.91 -11.30
C ARG A 105 2.17 11.31 -11.16
N LEU A 106 1.79 10.99 -9.92
CA LEU A 106 0.43 10.54 -9.63
C LEU A 106 -0.60 11.62 -9.98
N ALA A 107 -0.36 12.87 -9.55
CA ALA A 107 -1.24 14.00 -9.88
C ALA A 107 -1.37 14.24 -11.39
N THR A 108 -0.26 14.21 -12.14
CA THR A 108 -0.30 14.38 -13.60
C THR A 108 -1.07 13.26 -14.31
N THR A 109 -0.99 12.02 -13.82
CA THR A 109 -1.67 10.87 -14.43
C THR A 109 -3.16 10.86 -14.11
N THR A 110 -3.56 11.29 -12.91
CA THR A 110 -4.97 11.46 -12.54
C THR A 110 -5.64 12.57 -13.35
N ASP A 111 -4.96 13.70 -13.58
CA ASP A 111 -5.46 14.79 -14.42
C ASP A 111 -5.63 14.36 -15.89
N ALA A 112 -4.64 13.64 -16.44
CA ALA A 112 -4.71 13.14 -17.81
C ALA A 112 -5.77 12.04 -18.00
N GLY A 113 -6.02 11.21 -16.99
CA GLY A 113 -7.09 10.20 -17.01
C GLY A 113 -8.50 10.80 -16.86
N ALA A 114 -8.65 11.88 -16.10
CA ALA A 114 -9.91 12.61 -15.98
C ALA A 114 -10.32 13.31 -17.28
N LEU A 115 -9.33 13.78 -18.07
CA LEU A 115 -9.57 14.37 -19.38
C LEU A 115 -9.95 13.34 -20.47
N VAL A 116 -9.77 12.04 -20.24
CA VAL A 116 -10.11 10.98 -21.21
C VAL A 116 -11.50 10.37 -20.94
N ILE A 117 -12.08 10.58 -19.75
CA ILE A 117 -13.42 10.04 -19.40
C ILE A 117 -14.56 10.97 -19.85
N ASP A 118 -14.29 12.20 -20.31
CA ASP A 118 -15.34 13.13 -20.77
C ASP A 118 -15.80 12.90 -22.23
N ASP A 119 -15.05 12.14 -23.04
CA ASP A 119 -15.38 11.95 -24.47
C ASP A 119 -16.25 10.71 -24.77
N ASP A 120 -16.19 9.64 -23.95
CA ASP A 120 -16.90 8.37 -24.25
C ASP A 120 -18.39 8.38 -23.80
N GLU A 121 -18.75 9.20 -22.80
CA GLU A 121 -20.15 9.29 -22.32
C GLU A 121 -21.01 10.25 -23.18
N ALA A 122 -20.37 11.11 -23.97
CA ALA A 122 -21.05 12.03 -24.89
C ALA A 122 -21.51 11.35 -26.21
N GLU A 123 -20.81 10.32 -26.69
CA GLU A 123 -21.22 9.58 -27.90
C GLU A 123 -22.32 8.53 -27.65
N GLY A 124 -22.47 8.02 -26.43
CA GLY A 124 -23.52 7.06 -26.07
C GLY A 124 -24.92 7.67 -25.90
N ALA A 125 -25.00 8.95 -25.54
CA ALA A 125 -26.25 9.66 -25.29
C ALA A 125 -26.86 10.30 -26.55
N ALA A 126 -26.05 10.65 -27.55
CA ALA A 126 -26.50 11.29 -28.80
C ALA A 126 -27.18 10.32 -29.78
N ARG A 127 -27.09 9.00 -29.56
CA ARG A 127 -27.75 7.97 -30.39
C ARG A 127 -29.21 7.69 -29.97
N ARG A 128 -29.82 8.58 -29.19
CA ARG A 128 -31.26 8.55 -28.88
C ARG A 128 -31.91 9.84 -29.36
N GLU A 129 -32.06 9.98 -30.68
CA GLU A 129 -33.06 10.91 -31.20
C GLU A 129 -34.48 10.33 -31.00
N PRO A 130 -35.49 11.20 -30.79
CA PRO A 130 -36.82 10.80 -30.39
C PRO A 130 -37.69 10.54 -31.62
N THR A 131 -37.94 9.27 -31.91
CA THR A 131 -38.96 8.89 -32.90
C THR A 131 -40.35 8.91 -32.26
N GLU A 132 -41.04 10.01 -32.52
CA GLU A 132 -42.47 10.09 -32.89
C GLU A 132 -43.52 9.79 -31.80
N MET A 133 -44.05 10.88 -31.22
CA MET A 133 -45.37 10.93 -30.57
C MET A 133 -46.37 11.58 -31.55
N ASP A 134 -47.33 10.81 -32.04
CA ASP A 134 -48.70 11.17 -32.47
C ASP A 134 -49.30 9.85 -33.02
N ASP A 135 -50.43 9.30 -32.60
CA ASP A 135 -51.76 9.88 -32.46
C ASP A 135 -52.65 8.78 -31.82
N VAL A 136 -53.38 9.03 -30.72
CA VAL A 136 -54.76 8.56 -30.45
C VAL A 136 -55.28 9.28 -29.19
N LEU A 137 -56.16 10.23 -29.45
CA LEU A 137 -56.95 11.13 -28.61
C LEU A 137 -57.48 10.57 -27.25
N PRO A 138 -57.61 11.41 -26.20
CA PRO A 138 -58.30 11.05 -24.96
C PRO A 138 -59.83 11.13 -25.16
N GLN A 139 -60.56 10.06 -24.82
CA GLN A 139 -62.01 10.12 -24.63
C GLN A 139 -62.33 10.07 -23.14
N THR A 140 -63.01 11.13 -22.72
CA THR A 140 -63.36 11.51 -21.37
C THR A 140 -64.72 10.93 -20.92
N SER A 141 -64.80 10.51 -19.65
CA SER A 141 -65.95 10.60 -18.71
C SER A 141 -67.12 9.58 -18.79
N PRO A 142 -67.92 9.39 -17.68
CA PRO A 142 -67.59 9.34 -16.24
C PRO A 142 -68.40 8.18 -15.50
N PRO A 143 -68.85 8.23 -14.21
CA PRO A 143 -68.54 7.18 -13.20
C PRO A 143 -69.73 6.39 -12.55
N ALA A 144 -69.51 5.09 -12.24
CA ALA A 144 -70.18 4.20 -11.22
C ALA A 144 -71.75 4.10 -11.20
N PRO A 145 -72.45 3.25 -10.39
CA PRO A 145 -72.15 2.01 -9.63
C PRO A 145 -73.21 0.86 -9.83
N ALA A 146 -73.16 -0.18 -8.97
CA ALA A 146 -74.09 -1.32 -8.74
C ALA A 146 -73.91 -2.54 -9.68
N THR A 147 -73.75 -3.79 -9.23
CA THR A 147 -74.35 -4.52 -8.10
C THR A 147 -73.45 -5.68 -7.70
#